data_AF-A0A8D8DLD7-F1
#
_entry.id   AF-A0A8D8DLD7-F1
#
_cell.length_a   1.000
_cell.length_b   1.000
_cell.length_c   1.000
_cell.angle_alpha   90.00
_cell.angle_beta   90.00
_cell.angle_gamma   90.00
#
_symmetry.space_group_name_H-M   'P 1'
#
loop_
_entity.id
_entity.type
_entity.pdbx_description
1 polymer ?
#
loop_
_entity_poly.entity_id
_entity_poly.type
_entity_poly.pdbx_seq_one_letter_code
_entity_poly.pdbx_strand_id
1 'polypeptide(L)'
;MKGLIDFGDLQEEIQKAKPTGDLDTVFNKYCKRRAAAIECVDTFSADIDVCLDDEERESKRVFVNLVHGLLNFVCHKDGDQIALFIAEKGPECFQEQKQPLIDCFNGTLRGYLDESTPKPSEGIPKLVMGQKQCDDMDNLRACFVRVLEDCQESTPANLVESMFKFVRRETPCANFTVVSDPLR
;
A
#
# COMPACT_ATOMS: atom_id res chain seq x y z
N MET A 1 2.07 12.97 -12.86
CA MET A 1 0.74 12.66 -12.28
C MET A 1 -0.42 13.46 -12.85
N LYS A 2 -0.32 14.78 -13.09
CA LYS A 2 -1.39 15.54 -13.79
C LYS A 2 -1.76 14.87 -15.11
N GLY A 3 -3.04 14.53 -15.29
CA GLY A 3 -3.58 13.90 -16.50
C GLY A 3 -3.70 12.37 -16.46
N LEU A 4 -3.15 11.68 -15.45
CA LEU A 4 -3.29 10.23 -15.31
C LEU A 4 -4.57 9.84 -14.55
N ILE A 5 -4.80 10.44 -13.38
CA ILE A 5 -5.98 10.22 -12.54
C ILE A 5 -6.46 11.59 -12.03
N ASP A 6 -7.75 11.85 -12.15
CA ASP A 6 -8.42 12.91 -11.40
C ASP A 6 -9.21 12.24 -10.28
N PHE A 7 -8.84 12.54 -9.03
CA PHE A 7 -9.44 11.89 -7.87
C PHE A 7 -10.86 12.36 -7.61
N GLY A 8 -11.23 13.59 -8.03
CA GLY A 8 -12.59 14.09 -7.93
C GLY A 8 -13.51 13.35 -8.90
N ASP A 9 -13.10 13.29 -10.17
CA ASP A 9 -13.88 12.59 -11.21
C ASP A 9 -14.00 11.09 -10.90
N LEU A 10 -12.91 10.43 -10.46
CA LEU A 10 -12.93 9.02 -10.09
C LEU A 10 -13.93 8.74 -8.96
N GLN A 11 -13.96 9.60 -7.93
CA GLN A 11 -14.88 9.43 -6.82
C GLN A 11 -16.35 9.61 -7.25
N GLU A 12 -16.62 10.57 -8.11
CA GLU A 12 -17.96 10.78 -8.66
C GLU A 12 -18.42 9.60 -9.55
N GLU A 13 -17.52 9.09 -10.41
CA GLU A 13 -17.78 7.93 -11.27
C GLU A 13 -18.05 6.66 -10.43
N ILE A 14 -17.28 6.42 -9.37
CA ILE A 14 -17.52 5.30 -8.44
C ILE A 14 -18.90 5.41 -7.78
N GLN A 15 -19.28 6.60 -7.30
CA GLN A 15 -20.59 6.79 -6.65
C GLN A 15 -21.76 6.53 -7.60
N LYS A 16 -21.62 6.89 -8.88
CA LYS A 16 -22.64 6.66 -9.92
C LYS A 16 -22.72 5.20 -10.35
N ALA A 17 -21.59 4.51 -10.46
CA ALA A 17 -21.51 3.12 -10.92
C ALA A 17 -21.78 2.09 -9.82
N LYS A 18 -21.56 2.44 -8.54
CA LYS A 18 -21.82 1.57 -7.39
C LYS A 18 -23.24 0.96 -7.36
N PRO A 19 -24.35 1.71 -7.56
CA PRO A 19 -25.69 1.13 -7.55
C PRO A 19 -26.03 0.28 -8.78
N THR A 20 -25.34 0.48 -9.92
CA THR A 20 -25.61 -0.26 -11.17
C THR A 20 -24.72 -1.48 -11.34
N GLY A 21 -23.62 -1.57 -10.57
CA GLY A 21 -22.65 -2.67 -10.63
C GLY A 21 -21.54 -2.47 -11.66
N ASP A 22 -21.51 -1.34 -12.37
CA ASP A 22 -20.59 -1.07 -13.48
C ASP A 22 -19.22 -0.51 -13.04
N LEU A 23 -18.76 -0.89 -11.84
CA LEU A 23 -17.50 -0.40 -11.25
C LEU A 23 -16.29 -0.88 -12.04
N ASP A 24 -16.35 -2.08 -12.61
CA ASP A 24 -15.34 -2.64 -13.49
C ASP A 24 -15.05 -1.72 -14.69
N THR A 25 -16.09 -1.15 -15.30
CA THR A 25 -15.97 -0.24 -16.45
C THR A 25 -15.26 1.06 -16.05
N VAL A 26 -15.55 1.57 -14.84
CA VAL A 26 -14.86 2.73 -14.28
C VAL A 26 -13.39 2.41 -14.08
N PHE A 27 -13.04 1.34 -13.36
CA PHE A 27 -11.63 1.00 -13.10
C PHE A 27 -10.86 0.63 -14.37
N ASN A 28 -11.49 -0.05 -15.33
CA ASN A 28 -10.92 -0.39 -16.63
C ASN A 28 -10.42 0.88 -17.37
N LYS A 29 -11.20 1.96 -17.34
CA LYS A 29 -10.83 3.26 -17.94
C LYS A 29 -9.51 3.80 -17.37
N TYR A 30 -9.31 3.73 -16.05
CA TYR A 30 -8.08 4.21 -15.41
C TYR A 30 -6.94 3.22 -15.55
N CYS A 31 -7.23 1.91 -15.50
CA CYS A 31 -6.22 0.86 -15.67
C CYS A 31 -5.60 0.82 -17.06
N LYS A 32 -6.27 1.31 -18.11
CA LYS A 32 -5.65 1.56 -19.42
C LYS A 32 -4.49 2.55 -19.37
N ARG A 33 -4.48 3.46 -18.39
CA ARG A 33 -3.42 4.46 -18.21
C ARG A 33 -2.27 3.95 -17.34
N ARG A 34 -2.34 2.70 -16.85
CA ARG A 34 -1.31 2.07 -16.01
C ARG A 34 0.07 2.14 -16.62
N ALA A 35 0.21 1.85 -17.92
CA ALA A 35 1.51 1.88 -18.59
C ALA A 35 2.17 3.27 -18.52
N ALA A 36 1.40 4.33 -18.78
CA ALA A 36 1.87 5.71 -18.67
C ALA A 36 2.16 6.11 -17.21
N ALA A 37 1.44 5.55 -16.24
CA ALA A 37 1.73 5.77 -14.82
C ALA A 37 3.04 5.09 -14.38
N ILE A 38 3.29 3.86 -14.83
CA ILE A 38 4.55 3.13 -14.61
C ILE A 38 5.71 3.93 -15.21
N GLU A 39 5.59 4.36 -16.46
CA GLU A 39 6.62 5.16 -17.14
C GLU A 39 6.91 6.50 -16.41
N CYS A 40 5.86 7.16 -15.90
CA CYS A 40 6.03 8.37 -15.10
C CYS A 40 6.80 8.11 -13.80
N VAL A 41 6.55 6.99 -13.13
CA VAL A 41 7.26 6.58 -11.92
C VAL A 41 8.70 6.25 -12.25
N ASP A 42 8.95 5.48 -13.30
CA ASP A 42 10.29 5.09 -13.76
C ASP A 42 11.15 6.31 -14.13
N THR A 43 10.57 7.26 -14.88
CA THR A 43 11.28 8.48 -15.28
C THR A 43 11.66 9.31 -14.06
N PHE A 44 10.69 9.59 -13.18
CA PHE A 44 10.95 10.35 -11.95
C PHE A 44 11.98 9.66 -11.07
N SER A 45 11.83 8.35 -10.89
CA SER A 45 12.73 7.48 -10.16
C SER A 45 14.16 7.56 -10.68
N ALA A 46 14.38 7.54 -11.99
CA ALA A 46 15.70 7.69 -12.59
C ALA A 46 16.30 9.09 -12.34
N ASP A 47 15.47 10.14 -12.40
CA ASP A 47 15.93 11.52 -12.19
C ASP A 47 16.45 11.76 -10.77
N ILE A 48 15.92 11.05 -9.76
CA ILE A 48 16.38 11.22 -8.37
C ILE A 48 17.68 10.46 -8.05
N ASP A 49 18.16 9.57 -8.92
CA ASP A 49 19.34 8.73 -8.64
C ASP A 49 20.60 9.53 -8.33
N VAL A 50 20.72 10.73 -8.91
CA VAL A 50 21.86 11.63 -8.69
C VAL A 50 21.89 12.21 -7.26
N CYS A 51 20.76 12.14 -6.55
CA CYS A 51 20.61 12.65 -5.19
C CYS A 51 20.80 11.57 -4.12
N LEU A 52 20.90 10.29 -4.49
CA LEU A 52 20.86 9.15 -3.57
C LEU A 52 22.20 8.43 -3.49
N ASP A 53 22.55 7.98 -2.28
CA ASP A 53 23.64 7.06 -2.03
C ASP A 53 23.29 5.60 -2.41
N ASP A 54 24.26 4.69 -2.37
CA ASP A 54 24.07 3.28 -2.78
C ASP A 54 23.02 2.53 -1.94
N GLU A 55 22.89 2.88 -0.66
CA GLU A 55 21.94 2.25 0.26
C GLU A 55 20.52 2.78 0.02
N GLU A 56 20.39 4.09 -0.22
CA GLU A 56 19.13 4.74 -0.57
C GLU A 56 18.61 4.30 -1.95
N ARG A 57 19.50 3.98 -2.89
CA ARG A 57 19.14 3.43 -4.21
C ARG A 57 18.46 2.05 -4.12
N GLU A 58 18.87 1.21 -3.17
CA GLU A 58 18.19 -0.08 -2.93
C GLU A 58 16.77 0.16 -2.39
N SER A 59 16.60 1.08 -1.43
CA SER A 59 15.28 1.43 -0.90
C SER A 59 14.37 2.09 -1.94
N LYS A 60 14.94 2.92 -2.82
CA LYS A 60 14.26 3.46 -3.99
C LYS A 60 13.82 2.35 -4.94
N ARG A 61 14.67 1.37 -5.25
CA ARG A 61 14.30 0.21 -6.09
C ARG A 61 13.12 -0.55 -5.47
N VAL A 62 13.16 -0.79 -4.16
CA VAL A 62 12.05 -1.42 -3.42
C VAL A 62 10.77 -0.60 -3.56
N PHE A 63 10.84 0.72 -3.40
CA PHE A 63 9.69 1.61 -3.55
C PHE A 63 9.10 1.56 -4.97
N VAL A 64 9.94 1.60 -6.00
CA VAL A 64 9.50 1.51 -7.41
C VAL A 64 8.83 0.17 -7.68
N ASN A 65 9.44 -0.93 -7.24
CA ASN A 65 8.87 -2.28 -7.38
C ASN A 65 7.52 -2.39 -6.66
N LEU A 66 7.39 -1.79 -5.48
CA LEU A 66 6.15 -1.75 -4.71
C LEU A 66 5.07 -0.94 -5.44
N VAL A 67 5.39 0.24 -5.97
CA VAL A 67 4.44 1.05 -6.75
C VAL A 67 4.00 0.32 -8.02
N HIS A 68 4.92 -0.29 -8.76
CA HIS A 68 4.59 -1.12 -9.93
C HIS A 68 3.69 -2.29 -9.56
N GLY A 69 4.04 -2.96 -8.47
CA GLY A 69 3.31 -4.04 -7.87
C GLY A 69 1.87 -3.68 -7.51
N LEU A 70 1.68 -2.58 -6.80
CA LEU A 70 0.36 -2.07 -6.42
C LEU A 70 -0.44 -1.66 -7.66
N LEU A 71 0.16 -0.98 -8.63
CA LEU A 71 -0.51 -0.65 -9.90
C LEU A 71 -0.94 -1.92 -10.65
N ASN A 72 -0.09 -2.96 -10.67
CA ASN A 72 -0.41 -4.24 -11.28
C ASN A 72 -1.49 -5.02 -10.51
N PHE A 73 -1.49 -4.92 -9.18
CA PHE A 73 -2.46 -5.58 -8.30
C PHE A 73 -3.85 -4.94 -8.43
N VAL A 74 -3.92 -3.61 -8.29
CA VAL A 74 -5.17 -2.85 -8.44
C VAL A 74 -5.75 -3.01 -9.83
N CYS A 75 -4.91 -3.04 -10.87
CA CYS A 75 -5.35 -3.26 -12.25
C CYS A 75 -5.29 -4.71 -12.71
N HIS A 76 -5.19 -5.68 -11.79
CA HIS A 76 -5.26 -7.07 -12.14
C HIS A 76 -6.67 -7.38 -12.66
N LYS A 77 -6.76 -7.98 -13.85
CA LYS A 77 -8.04 -8.15 -14.59
C LYS A 77 -8.85 -6.85 -14.63
N ASP A 78 -8.24 -5.78 -15.11
CA ASP A 78 -8.90 -4.49 -15.35
C ASP A 78 -9.59 -3.83 -14.13
N GLY A 79 -9.22 -4.22 -12.91
CA GLY A 79 -9.81 -3.65 -11.69
C GLY A 79 -10.76 -4.58 -10.95
N ASP A 80 -10.91 -5.84 -11.36
CA ASP A 80 -11.81 -6.81 -10.71
C ASP A 80 -11.61 -6.88 -9.19
N GLN A 81 -10.36 -6.85 -8.73
CA GLN A 81 -10.06 -6.95 -7.29
C GLN A 81 -10.57 -5.75 -6.49
N ILE A 82 -10.45 -4.54 -7.05
CA ILE A 82 -10.94 -3.32 -6.39
C ILE A 82 -12.46 -3.17 -6.56
N ALA A 83 -13.02 -3.61 -7.69
CA ALA A 83 -14.46 -3.68 -7.91
C ALA A 83 -15.12 -4.65 -6.92
N LEU A 84 -14.56 -5.85 -6.74
CA LEU A 84 -14.99 -6.82 -5.74
C LEU A 84 -14.89 -6.25 -4.32
N PHE A 85 -13.77 -5.60 -3.99
CA PHE A 85 -13.61 -4.94 -2.70
C PHE A 85 -14.73 -3.93 -2.41
N ILE A 86 -15.12 -3.13 -3.39
CA ILE A 86 -16.20 -2.15 -3.24
C ILE A 86 -17.58 -2.81 -3.20
N ALA A 87 -17.80 -3.85 -4.01
CA ALA A 87 -19.03 -4.63 -4.01
C ALA A 87 -19.29 -5.31 -2.66
N GLU A 88 -18.23 -5.83 -2.03
CA GLU A 88 -18.25 -6.47 -0.70
C GLU A 88 -18.14 -5.45 0.45
N LYS A 89 -18.58 -4.19 0.22
CA LYS A 89 -18.61 -3.12 1.22
C LYS A 89 -17.28 -2.85 1.93
N GLY A 90 -16.16 -3.14 1.26
CA GLY A 90 -14.82 -2.87 1.78
C GLY A 90 -14.62 -1.41 2.23
N PRO A 91 -15.03 -0.39 1.45
CA PRO A 91 -14.94 0.99 1.87
C PRO A 91 -15.73 1.30 3.16
N GLU A 92 -16.92 0.73 3.31
CA GLU A 92 -17.74 0.90 4.52
C GLU A 92 -17.10 0.22 5.73
N CYS A 93 -16.61 -1.01 5.57
CA CYS A 93 -15.85 -1.71 6.60
C CYS A 93 -14.65 -0.88 7.08
N PHE A 94 -13.89 -0.28 6.16
CA PHE A 94 -12.78 0.61 6.51
C PHE A 94 -13.23 1.90 7.21
N GLN A 95 -14.40 2.44 6.88
CA GLN A 95 -14.96 3.60 7.57
C GLN A 95 -15.43 3.25 8.98
N GLU A 96 -16.09 2.11 9.16
CA GLU A 96 -16.53 1.60 10.46
C GLU A 96 -15.35 1.28 11.37
N GLN A 97 -14.33 0.63 10.81
CA GLN A 97 -13.12 0.22 11.52
C GLN A 97 -12.01 1.28 11.52
N LYS A 98 -12.31 2.51 11.08
CA LYS A 98 -11.31 3.58 10.91
C LYS A 98 -10.49 3.81 12.17
N GLN A 99 -11.13 3.90 13.34
CA GLN A 99 -10.44 4.19 14.59
C GLN A 99 -9.54 3.03 15.04
N PRO A 100 -10.02 1.78 15.09
CA PRO A 100 -9.15 0.61 15.32
C PRO A 100 -7.96 0.51 14.35
N LEU A 101 -8.15 0.82 13.06
CA LEU A 101 -7.06 0.84 12.08
C LEU A 101 -6.03 1.95 12.37
N ILE A 102 -6.49 3.12 12.77
CA ILE A 102 -5.61 4.22 13.23
C ILE A 102 -4.85 3.78 14.49
N ASP A 103 -5.49 3.05 15.40
CA ASP A 103 -4.85 2.56 16.62
C ASP A 103 -3.80 1.48 16.30
N CYS A 104 -4.04 0.60 15.33
CA CYS A 104 -3.02 -0.30 14.78
C CYS A 104 -1.82 0.49 14.25
N PHE A 105 -2.06 1.50 13.43
CA PHE A 105 -0.99 2.34 12.86
C PHE A 105 -0.18 3.05 13.95
N ASN A 106 -0.86 3.66 14.92
CA ASN A 106 -0.21 4.33 16.04
C ASN A 106 0.53 3.34 16.95
N GLY A 107 -0.01 2.14 17.17
CA GLY A 107 0.63 1.11 17.97
C GLY A 107 1.94 0.62 17.38
N THR A 108 2.04 0.60 16.05
CA THR A 108 3.23 0.09 15.35
C THR A 108 4.20 1.19 14.91
N LEU A 109 3.70 2.30 14.38
CA LEU A 109 4.53 3.29 13.68
C LEU A 109 4.76 4.59 14.43
N ARG A 110 4.13 4.80 15.59
CA ARG A 110 4.31 6.02 16.40
C ARG A 110 5.76 6.28 16.80
N GLY A 111 6.53 5.21 17.05
CA GLY A 111 7.96 5.33 17.36
C GLY A 111 8.77 6.00 16.26
N TYR A 112 8.37 5.87 14.99
CA TYR A 112 9.04 6.53 13.85
C TYR A 112 8.58 7.98 13.65
N LEU A 113 7.36 8.32 14.07
CA LEU A 113 6.82 9.68 13.97
C LEU A 113 7.40 10.62 15.05
N ASP A 114 7.69 10.09 16.23
CA ASP A 114 8.29 10.87 17.31
C ASP A 114 9.81 11.12 17.08
N GLU A 115 10.48 10.28 16.28
CA GLU A 115 11.90 10.44 15.90
C GLU A 115 12.14 11.32 14.67
N SER A 116 11.10 11.63 13.87
CA SER A 116 11.23 12.22 12.52
C SER A 116 11.15 13.74 12.44
N THR A 117 11.44 14.46 13.54
CA THR A 117 11.95 15.84 13.41
C THR A 117 13.47 15.78 13.30
N PRO A 118 14.05 15.72 12.08
CA PRO A 118 15.49 15.86 11.93
C PRO A 118 15.88 17.23 12.47
N LYS A 119 16.78 17.26 13.45
CA LYS A 119 17.50 18.49 13.74
C LYS A 119 18.27 18.84 12.45
N PRO A 120 18.23 20.09 11.96
CA PRO A 120 18.89 20.50 10.71
C PRO A 120 20.39 20.16 10.64
N SER A 121 21.01 19.83 11.77
CA SER A 121 22.42 19.48 11.93
C SER A 121 22.78 18.01 11.69
N GLU A 122 21.82 17.09 11.51
CA GLU A 122 22.09 15.63 11.53
C GLU A 122 21.93 14.92 10.17
N GLY A 123 21.67 15.65 9.08
CA GLY A 123 21.53 15.05 7.74
C GLY A 123 20.16 14.40 7.51
N ILE A 124 19.93 13.95 6.28
CA ILE A 124 18.68 13.29 5.88
C ILE A 124 18.66 11.88 6.50
N PRO A 125 17.57 11.46 7.17
CA PRO A 125 17.47 10.12 7.74
C PRO A 125 17.61 9.06 6.66
N LYS A 126 18.52 8.11 6.83
CA LYS A 126 18.68 6.99 5.90
C LYS A 126 17.42 6.14 5.87
N LEU A 127 16.88 5.92 4.68
CA LEU A 127 15.63 5.19 4.48
C LEU A 127 15.92 3.69 4.37
N VAL A 128 16.27 3.01 5.46
CA VAL A 128 16.69 1.60 5.44
C VAL A 128 15.64 0.69 6.09
N MET A 129 15.28 -0.40 5.39
CA MET A 129 14.39 -1.46 5.88
C MET A 129 15.21 -2.57 6.56
N GLY A 130 15.36 -2.48 7.88
CA GLY A 130 15.98 -3.53 8.71
C GLY A 130 14.97 -4.48 9.36
N GLN A 131 15.46 -5.39 10.20
CA GLN A 131 14.63 -6.40 10.91
C GLN A 131 13.46 -5.76 11.66
N LYS A 132 13.71 -4.67 12.41
CA LYS A 132 12.68 -3.97 13.19
C LYS A 132 11.54 -3.48 12.29
N GLN A 133 11.87 -2.86 11.16
CA GLN A 133 10.87 -2.36 10.21
C GLN A 133 10.06 -3.51 9.59
N CYS A 134 10.69 -4.66 9.37
CA CYS A 134 10.01 -5.86 8.87
C CYS A 134 9.09 -6.52 9.91
N ASP A 135 9.49 -6.53 11.17
CA ASP A 135 8.66 -7.01 12.28
C ASP A 135 7.46 -6.08 12.51
N ASP A 136 7.70 -4.77 12.48
CA ASP A 136 6.64 -3.75 12.54
C ASP A 136 5.65 -3.89 11.38
N MET A 137 6.13 -4.18 10.18
CA MET A 137 5.26 -4.46 9.03
C MET A 137 4.38 -5.71 9.25
N ASP A 138 4.91 -6.78 9.84
CA ASP A 138 4.13 -7.99 10.16
C ASP A 138 3.11 -7.74 11.27
N ASN A 139 3.48 -6.98 12.29
CA ASN A 139 2.60 -6.59 13.39
C ASN A 139 1.44 -5.73 12.86
N LEU A 140 1.74 -4.76 11.99
CA LEU A 140 0.73 -3.91 11.36
C LEU A 140 -0.22 -4.74 10.49
N ARG A 141 0.32 -5.65 9.67
CA ARG A 141 -0.47 -6.60 8.87
C ARG A 141 -1.44 -7.39 9.74
N ALA A 142 -0.92 -8.05 10.78
CA ALA A 142 -1.74 -8.88 11.66
C ALA A 142 -2.84 -8.07 12.35
N CYS A 143 -2.53 -6.85 12.79
CA CYS A 143 -3.51 -5.95 13.40
C CYS A 143 -4.61 -5.54 12.41
N PHE A 144 -4.22 -5.14 11.19
CA PHE A 144 -5.17 -4.74 10.13
C PHE A 144 -6.10 -5.89 9.73
N VAL A 145 -5.55 -7.08 9.50
CA VAL A 145 -6.35 -8.25 9.12
C VAL A 145 -7.35 -8.58 10.22
N ARG A 146 -6.90 -8.64 11.48
CA ARG A 146 -7.78 -8.91 12.63
C ARG A 146 -8.93 -7.91 12.75
N VAL A 147 -8.64 -6.61 12.57
CA VAL A 147 -9.67 -5.56 12.64
C VAL A 147 -10.67 -5.66 11.49
N LEU A 148 -10.21 -6.03 10.29
CA LEU A 148 -11.07 -6.15 9.11
C LEU A 148 -11.85 -7.48 9.08
N GLU A 149 -11.43 -8.48 9.84
CA GLU A 149 -12.21 -9.71 10.06
C GLU A 149 -13.48 -9.47 10.89
N ASP A 150 -13.53 -8.39 11.68
CA ASP A 150 -14.72 -8.00 12.43
C ASP A 150 -15.82 -7.36 11.54
N CYS A 151 -15.54 -7.16 10.25
CA CYS A 151 -16.52 -6.67 9.29
C CYS A 151 -17.50 -7.77 8.85
N GLN A 152 -18.66 -7.34 8.32
CA GLN A 152 -19.69 -8.25 7.84
C GLN A 152 -19.20 -9.20 6.74
N GLU A 153 -18.34 -8.68 5.84
CA GLU A 153 -17.71 -9.46 4.78
C GLU A 153 -16.21 -9.63 5.09
N SER A 154 -15.69 -10.84 4.90
CA SER A 154 -14.26 -11.16 5.14
C SER A 154 -13.37 -10.88 3.92
N THR A 155 -13.96 -10.61 2.75
CA THR A 155 -13.24 -10.31 1.50
C THR A 155 -12.27 -9.13 1.63
N PRO A 156 -12.63 -8.01 2.30
CA PRO A 156 -11.71 -6.90 2.59
C PRO A 156 -10.45 -7.33 3.36
N ALA A 157 -10.60 -8.18 4.39
CA ALA A 157 -9.48 -8.68 5.17
C ALA A 157 -8.53 -9.55 4.32
N ASN A 158 -9.08 -10.45 3.50
CA ASN A 158 -8.31 -11.32 2.61
C ASN A 158 -7.53 -10.53 1.53
N LEU A 159 -8.12 -9.46 1.01
CA LEU A 159 -7.46 -8.61 0.02
C LEU A 159 -6.29 -7.83 0.65
N VAL A 160 -6.48 -7.31 1.85
CA VAL A 160 -5.46 -6.59 2.62
C VAL A 160 -4.31 -7.52 3.01
N GLU A 161 -4.62 -8.74 3.46
CA GLU A 161 -3.62 -9.77 3.74
C GLU A 161 -2.78 -10.10 2.48
N SER A 162 -3.45 -10.23 1.32
CA SER A 162 -2.78 -10.47 0.04
C SER A 162 -1.87 -9.31 -0.36
N MET A 163 -2.31 -8.07 -0.11
CA MET A 163 -1.51 -6.86 -0.35
C MET A 163 -0.28 -6.82 0.56
N PHE A 164 -0.42 -7.06 1.87
CA PHE A 164 0.74 -7.07 2.78
C PHE A 164 1.74 -8.18 2.44
N LYS A 165 1.27 -9.37 2.08
CA LYS A 165 2.14 -10.47 1.58
C LYS A 165 2.91 -10.06 0.33
N PHE A 166 2.23 -9.39 -0.60
CA PHE A 166 2.87 -8.85 -1.79
C PHE A 166 3.96 -7.84 -1.41
N VAL A 167 3.62 -6.84 -0.59
CA VAL A 167 4.56 -5.82 -0.11
C VAL A 167 5.79 -6.45 0.55
N ARG A 168 5.61 -7.43 1.44
CA ARG A 168 6.73 -8.12 2.09
C ARG A 168 7.66 -8.82 1.10
N ARG A 169 7.11 -9.42 0.04
CA ARG A 169 7.90 -10.15 -0.96
C ARG A 169 8.73 -9.20 -1.83
N GLU A 170 8.22 -8.00 -2.11
CA GLU A 170 8.91 -7.01 -2.93
C GLU A 170 9.91 -6.14 -2.13
N THR A 171 9.99 -6.31 -0.81
CA THR A 171 10.91 -5.58 0.07
C THR A 171 12.02 -6.49 0.61
N PRO A 172 13.10 -5.93 1.20
CA PRO A 172 14.16 -6.73 1.83
C PRO A 172 13.64 -7.65 2.95
N CYS A 173 12.43 -7.38 3.47
CA CYS A 173 11.71 -8.22 4.43
C CYS A 173 11.41 -9.63 3.95
N ALA A 174 11.47 -9.90 2.65
CA ALA A 174 11.41 -11.26 2.11
C ALA A 174 12.55 -12.16 2.65
N ASN A 175 13.72 -11.57 2.90
CA ASN A 175 14.91 -12.28 3.36
C ASN A 175 15.00 -12.36 4.89
N PHE A 176 14.27 -11.51 5.60
CA PHE A 176 14.12 -11.60 7.04
C PHE A 176 13.08 -12.67 7.33
N THR A 177 13.54 -13.88 7.65
CA THR A 177 12.64 -14.92 8.16
C THR A 177 12.01 -14.42 9.45
N VAL A 178 10.68 -14.49 9.54
CA VAL A 178 10.03 -14.50 10.85
C VAL A 178 10.71 -15.65 11.59
N VAL A 179 11.53 -15.34 12.60
CA VAL A 179 11.86 -16.35 13.60
C VAL A 179 10.52 -16.58 14.29
N SER A 180 9.72 -17.48 13.72
CA SER A 180 8.61 -18.09 14.41
C SER A 180 9.23 -18.68 15.66
N ASP A 181 9.04 -18.00 16.77
CA ASP A 181 9.53 -18.41 18.07
C ASP A 181 9.09 -19.87 18.26
N PRO A 182 10.00 -20.84 18.16
CA PRO A 182 9.66 -22.21 18.42
C PRO A 182 9.81 -22.33 19.92
N LEU A 183 8.80 -21.90 20.70
CA LEU A 183 8.44 -22.37 22.05
C LEU A 183 7.61 -21.33 22.81
N ARG A 184 6.38 -21.75 23.14
CA ARG A 184 5.60 -21.45 24.36
C ARG A 184 4.64 -20.26 24.38
#